data_AF-A0A238YQ97-F1
#
_entry.id   AF-A0A238YQ97-F1
#
_cell.length_a   1.000
_cell.length_b   1.000
_cell.length_c   1.000
_cell.angle_alpha   90.00
_cell.angle_beta   90.00
_cell.angle_gamma   90.00
#
_symmetry.space_group_name_H-M   'P 1'
#
loop_
_entity.id
_entity.type
_entity.pdbx_description
1 polymer ?
#
loop_
_entity_poly.entity_id
_entity_poly.type
_entity_poly.pdbx_seq_one_letter_code
_entity_poly.pdbx_strand_id
1 'polypeptide(L)' 'MTLSEAFLWPGTKACERLGVDPEGEAGLIRWMVNTLFYLVLCLIVVWIIVA' A
#
# COMPACT_ATOMS: atom_id res chain seq x y z
N MET A 1 -9.54 -9.00 -10.89
CA MET A 1 -8.74 -7.92 -10.29
C MET A 1 -9.03 -6.62 -11.02
N THR A 2 -9.62 -5.65 -10.33
CA THR A 2 -9.73 -4.28 -10.82
C THR A 2 -8.37 -3.57 -10.67
N LEU A 3 -8.13 -2.49 -11.44
CA LEU A 3 -6.89 -1.69 -11.31
C LEU A 3 -6.70 -1.15 -9.89
N SER A 4 -7.79 -0.79 -9.22
CA SER A 4 -7.80 -0.38 -7.82
C SER A 4 -7.34 -1.49 -6.87
N GLU A 5 -7.76 -2.73 -7.08
CA GLU A 5 -7.30 -3.86 -6.26
C GLU A 5 -5.81 -4.15 -6.44
N ALA A 6 -5.29 -3.99 -7.66
CA ALA A 6 -3.87 -4.13 -7.92
C ALA A 6 -3.04 -3.06 -7.19
N PHE A 7 -3.52 -1.81 -7.16
CA PHE A 7 -2.88 -0.72 -6.43
C PHE A 7 -2.98 -0.89 -4.92
N LEU A 8 -4.06 -1.47 -4.41
CA LEU A 8 -4.24 -1.67 -2.98
C LEU A 8 -3.54 -2.93 -2.43
N TRP A 9 -2.97 -3.75 -3.32
CA TRP A 9 -2.37 -5.05 -3.00
C TRP A 9 -1.31 -5.04 -1.88
N PRO A 10 -0.38 -4.07 -1.79
CA PRO A 10 0.62 -4.06 -0.73
C PRO A 10 -0.02 -4.03 0.67
N GLY A 11 -1.01 -3.16 0.85
CA GLY A 11 -1.79 -3.04 2.07
C GLY A 11 -2.64 -4.27 2.33
N THR A 12 -3.27 -4.85 1.31
CA THR A 12 -4.04 -6.10 1.45
C THR A 12 -3.15 -7.23 1.94
N LYS A 13 -1.94 -7.38 1.39
CA LYS A 13 -0.96 -8.38 1.84
C LYS A 13 -0.47 -8.16 3.26
N ALA A 14 -0.32 -6.90 3.68
CA ALA A 14 0.03 -6.59 5.06
C ALA A 14 -1.10 -6.96 6.04
N CYS A 15 -2.35 -6.64 5.70
CA CYS A 15 -3.52 -7.05 6.48
C CYS A 15 -3.64 -8.58 6.59
N GLU A 16 -3.47 -9.31 5.48
CA GLU A 16 -3.47 -10.78 5.48
C GLU A 16 -2.39 -11.37 6.39
N ARG A 17 -1.18 -10.81 6.39
CA ARG A 17 -0.09 -11.25 7.28
C ARG A 17 -0.36 -10.98 8.76
N LEU A 18 -1.12 -9.94 9.05
CA LEU A 18 -1.53 -9.58 10.40
C LEU A 18 -2.77 -10.36 10.86
N GLY A 19 -3.35 -11.22 10.00
CA GLY A 19 -4.55 -11.99 10.32
C GLY A 19 -5.81 -11.12 10.43
N VAL A 20 -5.82 -9.93 9.83
CA VAL A 20 -6.94 -8.99 9.87
C VAL A 20 -7.62 -8.88 8.51
N ASP A 21 -8.93 -8.66 8.53
CA ASP A 21 -9.73 -8.48 7.32
C ASP A 21 -9.41 -7.14 6.62
N PRO A 22 -8.86 -7.15 5.39
CA PRO A 22 -8.48 -5.95 4.66
C PRO A 22 -9.64 -5.06 4.21
N GLU A 23 -10.88 -5.56 4.18
CA GLU A 23 -12.05 -4.83 3.68
C GLU A 23 -12.96 -4.26 4.77
N GLY A 24 -12.91 -4.81 5.99
CA GLY A 24 -13.64 -4.33 7.17
C GLY A 24 -12.96 -3.16 7.91
N GLU A 25 -13.06 -3.14 9.25
CA GLU A 25 -12.54 -2.05 10.09
C GLU A 25 -11.01 -1.82 9.96
N ALA A 26 -10.26 -2.82 9.50
CA ALA A 26 -8.82 -2.69 9.23
C ALA A 26 -8.50 -2.05 7.87
N GLY A 27 -9.49 -1.48 7.17
CA GLY A 27 -9.28 -0.66 5.97
C GLY A 27 -8.32 0.53 6.21
N LEU A 28 -8.24 1.02 7.45
CA LEU A 28 -7.26 2.03 7.85
C LEU A 28 -5.81 1.52 7.75
N ILE A 29 -5.55 0.29 8.20
CA ILE A 29 -4.22 -0.34 8.13
C ILE A 29 -3.84 -0.55 6.66
N ARG A 30 -4.78 -1.06 5.84
CA ARG A 30 -4.58 -1.22 4.40
C ARG A 30 -4.20 0.10 3.73
N TRP A 31 -4.93 1.17 4.04
CA TRP A 31 -4.65 2.50 3.51
C TRP A 31 -3.28 3.04 3.97
N MET A 32 -2.97 2.93 5.27
CA MET A 32 -1.72 3.42 5.84
C MET A 32 -0.51 2.74 5.21
N VAL A 33 -0.55 1.42 5.05
CA VAL A 33 0.52 0.65 4.42
C VAL A 33 0.70 1.04 2.95
N ASN A 34 -0.39 1.20 2.19
CA ASN A 34 -0.30 1.62 0.80
C ASN A 34 0.30 3.02 0.67
N THR A 35 -0.16 3.98 1.48
CA THR A 35 0.39 5.34 1.50
C THR A 35 1.90 5.34 1.76
N LEU A 36 2.36 4.61 2.78
CA LEU A 36 3.79 4.52 3.09
C LEU A 36 4.60 3.84 1.98
N PHE A 37 4.08 2.75 1.41
CA PHE A 37 4.73 2.05 0.31
C PHE A 37 4.92 2.97 -0.91
N TYR A 38 3.86 3.63 -1.35
CA TYR A 38 3.91 4.53 -2.50
C TYR A 38 4.68 5.81 -2.22
N LEU A 39 4.66 6.32 -0.99
CA LEU A 39 5.51 7.44 -0.59
C LEU A 39 7.00 7.11 -0.79
N VAL A 40 7.46 5.98 -0.26
CA VAL A 40 8.87 5.56 -0.40
C VAL A 40 9.21 5.34 -1.87
N LEU A 41 8.33 4.69 -2.63
CA LEU A 41 8.55 4.42 -4.05
C LEU A 41 8.65 5.72 -4.86
N CYS A 42 7.77 6.69 -4.61
CA CYS A 42 7.82 8.01 -5.24
C CYS A 42 9.07 8.80 -4.83
N LEU A 43 9.49 8.75 -3.56
CA LEU A 43 10.71 9.41 -3.11
C LEU A 43 11.96 8.84 -3.80
N ILE A 44 12.03 7.51 -3.96
CA ILE A 44 13.11 6.87 -4.72
C ILE A 44 13.12 7.36 -6.17
N VAL A 45 11.95 7.41 -6.82
CA VAL A 45 11.82 7.89 -8.20
C VAL A 45 12.28 9.35 -8.32
N VAL A 46 11.81 10.24 -7.44
CA VAL A 46 12.22 11.65 -7.43
C VAL A 46 13.72 11.78 -7.20
N TRP A 47 14.28 11.01 -6.27
CA TRP A 47 15.72 11.04 -6.00
C TRP A 47 16.53 10.61 -7.23
N ILE A 48 16.15 9.54 -7.93
CA ILE A 48 16.83 9.10 -9.16
C ILE A 48 16.75 10.15 -10.27
N ILE A 49 15.64 10.89 -10.37
CA ILE A 49 15.45 11.91 -11.41
C ILE A 49 16.26 13.18 -11.11
N VAL A 50 16.38 13.56 -9.83
CA VAL A 50 16.99 14.82 -9.40
C VAL A 50 18.49 14.71 -9.09
N ALA A 51 18.98 13.52 -8.73
CA ALA A 51 20.40 13.26 -8.43
C ALA A 51 21.27 13.19 -9.69
#